data_AF-A0A146KBX6-F1
#
_entry.id   AF-A0A146KBX6-F1
#
_cell.length_a   1.000
_cell.length_b   1.000
_cell.length_c   1.000
_cell.angle_alpha   90.00
_cell.angle_beta   90.00
_cell.angle_gamma   90.00
#
_symmetry.space_group_name_H-M   'P 1'
#
loop_
_entity.id
_entity.type
_entity.pdbx_description
1 polymer ?
#
loop_
_entity_poly.entity_id
_entity_poly.type
_entity_poly.pdbx_seq_one_letter_code
_entity_poly.pdbx_strand_id
1 'polypeptide(L)'
;MINLVSILNGILKTKILDENSVHITSKSQILTFRQLVDHFNNTNVDTFDQKYIVNQEFCKPENQTCPIFVRIGGESPLSDLALDGEKYSNYYFGKELGALR
;
A
#
# COMPACT_ATOMS: atom_id res chain seq x y z
N MET A 1 -1.26 -5.27 20.16
CA MET A 1 -0.43 -6.49 20.23
C MET A 1 -0.66 -7.27 18.93
N ILE A 2 0.30 -7.26 18.00
CA ILE A 2 0.11 -7.83 16.65
C ILE A 2 0.29 -9.35 16.72
N ASN A 3 -0.66 -10.10 16.15
CA ASN A 3 -0.65 -11.56 16.17
C ASN A 3 0.29 -12.12 15.09
N LEU A 4 1.48 -12.54 15.52
CA LEU A 4 2.55 -13.11 14.67
C LEU A 4 2.10 -14.35 13.86
N VAL A 5 1.05 -15.06 14.29
CA VAL A 5 0.54 -16.25 13.59
C VAL A 5 -0.14 -15.90 12.27
N SER A 6 -0.80 -14.74 12.19
CA SER A 6 -1.45 -14.28 10.96
C SER A 6 -0.43 -13.91 9.88
N ILE A 7 0.71 -13.34 10.30
CA ILE A 7 1.83 -12.98 9.42
C ILE A 7 2.48 -14.24 8.83
N LEU A 8 2.74 -15.26 9.67
CA LEU A 8 3.33 -16.51 9.20
C LEU A 8 2.44 -17.25 8.21
N ASN A 9 1.12 -17.31 8.46
CA ASN A 9 0.18 -17.99 7.57
C ASN A 9 0.02 -17.27 6.22
N GLY A 10 0.16 -15.93 6.18
CA GLY A 10 0.22 -15.17 4.93
C GLY A 10 1.46 -15.48 4.10
N ILE A 11 2.63 -15.59 4.75
CA ILE A 11 3.93 -15.89 4.11
C ILE A 11 3.99 -17.33 3.57
N LEU A 12 3.37 -18.30 4.25
CA LEU A 12 3.34 -19.69 3.78
C LEU A 12 2.42 -19.89 2.59
N LYS A 13 1.30 -19.16 2.51
CA LYS A 13 0.32 -19.29 1.42
C LYS A 13 0.83 -18.73 0.09
N THR A 14 1.72 -17.72 0.13
CA THR A 14 2.34 -17.14 -1.06
C THR A 14 3.45 -17.99 -1.67
N LYS A 15 3.98 -18.99 -0.94
CA LYS A 15 5.05 -19.87 -1.43
C LYS A 15 4.58 -21.09 -2.24
N ILE A 16 3.29 -21.43 -2.21
CA ILE A 16 2.79 -22.72 -2.75
C ILE A 16 2.01 -22.58 -4.09
N LEU A 17 1.85 -21.38 -4.64
CA LEU A 17 1.18 -21.22 -5.93
C LEU A 17 2.15 -20.67 -6.99
N ASP A 18 2.39 -21.53 -7.99
CA ASP A 18 2.64 -21.26 -9.42
C ASP A 18 4.09 -21.09 -9.93
N GLU A 19 4.65 -22.18 -10.48
CA GLU A 19 5.97 -22.24 -11.12
C GLU A 19 6.01 -21.69 -12.57
N ASN A 20 4.88 -21.23 -13.14
CA ASN A 20 4.82 -20.79 -14.55
C ASN A 20 4.02 -19.52 -14.84
N SER A 21 3.58 -18.75 -13.83
CA SER A 21 3.16 -17.37 -14.05
C SER A 21 4.35 -16.45 -13.74
N VAL A 22 4.59 -15.47 -14.62
CA VAL A 22 5.48 -14.35 -14.30
C VAL A 22 4.82 -13.61 -13.14
N HIS A 23 5.15 -14.04 -11.93
CA HIS A 23 4.78 -13.38 -10.70
C HIS A 23 5.52 -12.04 -10.67
N ILE A 24 4.93 -11.03 -11.32
CA ILE A 24 5.01 -9.67 -10.79
C ILE A 24 4.19 -9.75 -9.50
N THR A 25 4.76 -10.34 -8.45
CA THR A 25 4.24 -10.15 -7.10
C THR A 25 4.41 -8.67 -6.85
N SER A 26 3.36 -7.90 -7.13
CA SER A 26 3.27 -6.50 -6.77
C SER A 26 3.74 -6.40 -5.32
N LYS A 27 4.84 -5.69 -5.08
CA LYS A 27 5.32 -5.39 -3.71
C LYS A 27 4.35 -4.47 -2.97
N SER A 28 3.27 -4.08 -3.65
CA SER A 28 2.20 -3.27 -3.13
C SER A 28 1.14 -4.13 -2.44
N GLN A 29 0.72 -3.71 -1.27
CA GLN A 29 -0.34 -4.32 -0.48
C GLN A 29 -1.58 -3.45 -0.52
N ILE A 30 -2.74 -4.04 -0.83
CA ILE A 30 -4.04 -3.36 -0.71
C ILE A 30 -4.53 -3.54 0.73
N LEU A 31 -4.77 -2.42 1.40
CA LEU A 31 -5.22 -2.36 2.78
C LEU A 31 -6.46 -1.47 2.89
N THR A 32 -7.13 -1.52 4.04
CA THR A 32 -8.28 -0.67 4.36
C THR A 32 -8.07 0.06 5.67
N PHE A 33 -8.65 1.26 5.79
CA PHE A 33 -8.81 1.96 7.07
C PHE A 33 -10.24 2.50 7.17
N ARG A 34 -10.75 2.58 8.40
CA ARG A 34 -12.11 3.09 8.66
C ARG A 34 -12.11 4.60 8.58
N GLN A 35 -12.96 5.15 7.71
CA GLN A 35 -13.16 6.58 7.55
C GLN A 35 -14.61 6.95 7.87
N LEU A 36 -14.82 8.16 8.40
CA LEU A 36 -16.17 8.71 8.59
C LEU A 36 -16.87 8.88 7.25
N VAL A 37 -18.17 8.56 7.22
CA VAL A 37 -19.00 8.84 6.04
C VAL A 37 -19.18 10.35 5.85
N ASP A 38 -19.31 11.10 6.95
CA ASP A 38 -19.54 12.54 6.93
C ASP A 38 -18.64 13.25 7.94
N HIS A 39 -17.66 14.00 7.44
CA HIS A 39 -16.73 14.78 8.26
C HIS A 39 -17.29 16.11 8.75
N PHE A 40 -18.44 16.55 8.22
CA PHE A 40 -19.05 17.85 8.53
C PHE A 40 -20.23 17.73 9.51
N ASN A 41 -20.69 16.50 9.78
CA ASN A 41 -21.70 16.21 10.79
C ASN A 41 -21.10 15.41 11.96
N ASN A 42 -20.84 16.08 13.08
CA ASN A 42 -20.25 15.46 14.27
C ASN A 42 -21.18 14.50 15.03
N THR A 43 -22.45 14.39 14.65
CA THR A 43 -23.40 13.43 15.23
C THR A 43 -23.48 12.13 14.42
N ASN A 44 -23.05 12.17 13.16
CA ASN A 44 -22.97 10.97 12.33
C ASN A 44 -21.71 10.18 12.69
N VAL A 45 -21.88 8.94 13.13
CA VAL A 45 -20.79 8.03 13.52
C VAL A 45 -20.59 6.90 12.51
N ASP A 46 -21.30 6.93 11.39
CA ASP A 46 -21.18 5.92 10.35
C ASP A 46 -19.80 5.97 9.70
N THR A 47 -19.28 4.79 9.38
CA THR A 47 -17.96 4.63 8.78
C THR A 47 -18.00 3.71 7.58
N PHE A 48 -17.05 3.87 6.67
CA PHE A 48 -16.78 2.92 5.59
C PHE A 48 -15.29 2.54 5.53
N ASP A 49 -14.99 1.42 4.90
CA ASP A 49 -13.62 0.95 4.69
C ASP A 49 -13.03 1.60 3.43
N GLN A 50 -12.19 2.61 3.63
CA GLN A 50 -11.46 3.25 2.54
C GLN A 50 -10.22 2.43 2.18
N LYS A 51 -10.11 2.04 0.90
CA LYS A 51 -8.95 1.31 0.38
C LYS A 51 -7.77 2.23 0.14
N TYR A 52 -6.57 1.71 0.39
CA TYR A 52 -5.30 2.33 0.04
C TYR A 52 -4.30 1.26 -0.38
N ILE A 53 -3.26 1.68 -1.10
CA ILE A 53 -2.16 0.82 -1.51
C ILE A 53 -0.90 1.30 -0.78
N VAL A 54 -0.11 0.37 -0.25
CA VAL A 54 1.22 0.64 0.32
C VAL A 54 2.25 -0.19 -0.39
N ASN A 55 3.39 0.41 -0.72
CA ASN A 55 4.58 -0.24 -1.23
C ASN A 55 5.78 0.18 -0.38
N GLN A 56 6.39 -0.80 0.29
CA GLN A 56 7.54 -0.61 1.18
C GLN A 56 8.87 -0.97 0.51
N GLU A 57 8.89 -1.22 -0.80
CA GLU A 57 10.05 -1.73 -1.54
C GLU A 57 11.32 -0.90 -1.32
N PHE A 58 11.18 0.42 -1.22
CA PHE A 58 12.30 1.36 -1.13
C PHE A 58 12.55 1.87 0.29
N CYS A 59 11.64 1.61 1.23
CA CYS A 59 11.83 1.95 2.65
C CYS A 59 12.75 0.89 3.28
N LYS A 60 14.05 1.20 3.37
CA LYS A 60 15.03 0.26 3.93
C LYS A 60 15.02 0.29 5.47
N PRO A 61 15.14 -0.87 6.14
CA PRO A 61 15.12 -0.97 7.61
C PRO A 61 16.30 -0.28 8.30
N GLU A 62 17.40 -0.05 7.59
CA GLU A 62 18.56 0.72 8.06
C GLU A 62 18.27 2.23 8.22
N ASN A 63 17.20 2.73 7.60
CA ASN A 63 16.71 4.08 7.78
C ASN A 63 15.62 4.04 8.86
N GLN A 64 15.96 4.38 10.12
CA GLN A 64 15.01 4.45 11.25
C GLN A 64 13.77 5.33 10.97
N THR A 65 13.84 6.16 9.92
CA THR A 65 12.74 6.95 9.35
C THR A 65 12.87 6.96 7.83
N CYS A 66 11.83 6.53 7.11
CA CYS A 66 11.72 6.73 5.67
C CYS A 66 10.63 7.78 5.35
N PRO A 67 10.83 8.64 4.34
CA PRO A 67 9.80 9.60 3.95
C PRO A 67 8.55 8.87 3.43
N ILE A 68 7.37 9.45 3.64
CA ILE A 68 6.10 8.91 3.15
C ILE A 68 5.62 9.75 1.97
N PHE A 69 5.39 9.10 0.84
CA PHE A 69 4.88 9.71 -0.37
C PHE A 69 3.40 9.37 -0.49
N VAL A 70 2.55 10.39 -0.41
CA VAL A 70 1.09 10.20 -0.47
C VAL A 70 0.59 10.60 -1.85
N ARG A 71 0.04 9.63 -2.60
CA ARG A 71 -0.71 9.91 -3.82
C ARG A 71 -2.19 10.04 -3.50
N ILE A 72 -2.74 11.23 -3.69
CA ILE A 72 -4.19 11.45 -3.60
C ILE A 72 -4.84 10.96 -4.89
N GLY A 73 -5.81 10.06 -4.76
CA GLY A 73 -6.55 9.52 -5.90
C GLY A 73 -7.38 10.59 -6.62
N GLY A 74 -7.52 10.43 -7.94
CA GLY A 74 -8.49 11.17 -8.74
C GLY A 74 -9.83 10.43 -8.85
N GLU A 75 -10.63 10.76 -9.86
CA GLU A 75 -11.98 10.20 -10.04
C GLU A 75 -12.02 8.74 -10.54
N SER A 76 -10.87 8.12 -10.82
CA SER A 76 -10.79 6.75 -11.32
C SER A 76 -10.61 5.72 -10.20
N PRO A 77 -11.06 4.46 -10.39
CA PRO A 77 -10.80 3.38 -9.45
C PRO A 77 -9.31 3.22 -9.15
N LEU A 78 -9.01 2.85 -7.91
CA LEU A 78 -7.65 2.54 -7.47
C LEU A 78 -7.13 1.32 -8.25
N SER A 79 -6.02 1.49 -9.00
CA SER A 79 -5.39 0.42 -9.77
C SER A 79 -3.87 0.50 -9.65
N ASP A 80 -3.21 -0.66 -9.77
CA ASP A 80 -1.73 -0.75 -9.74
C ASP A 80 -1.08 -0.01 -10.92
N LEU A 81 -1.79 0.17 -12.03
CA LEU A 81 -1.34 0.98 -13.18
C LEU A 81 -1.11 2.45 -12.83
N ALA A 82 -1.71 2.92 -11.72
CA ALA A 82 -1.52 4.29 -11.26
C ALA A 82 -0.15 4.55 -10.60
N LEU A 83 0.72 3.54 -10.53
CA LEU A 83 1.90 3.50 -9.67
C LEU A 83 3.24 3.32 -10.39
N ASP A 84 3.29 3.24 -11.73
CA ASP A 84 4.49 2.77 -12.44
C ASP A 84 5.16 3.80 -13.37
N GLY A 85 6.50 3.85 -13.25
CA GLY A 85 7.42 3.86 -14.40
C GLY A 85 7.91 5.19 -14.98
N GLU A 86 7.18 6.29 -14.83
CA GLU A 86 7.59 7.54 -15.49
C GLU A 86 8.61 8.36 -14.68
N LYS A 87 9.51 9.07 -15.38
CA LYS A 87 10.44 10.03 -14.77
C LYS A 87 9.62 11.13 -14.07
N TYR A 88 9.94 11.42 -12.81
CA TYR A 88 9.19 12.29 -11.88
C TYR A 88 7.87 11.72 -11.30
N SER A 89 7.57 10.44 -11.52
CA SER A 89 6.47 9.76 -10.82
C SER A 89 6.81 9.52 -9.34
N ASN A 90 5.80 9.20 -8.53
CA ASN A 90 5.99 8.73 -7.15
C ASN A 90 6.87 7.49 -7.06
N TYR A 91 6.88 6.64 -8.10
CA TYR A 91 7.81 5.51 -8.18
C TYR A 91 9.27 5.97 -8.31
N TYR A 92 9.52 6.89 -9.25
CA TYR A 92 10.86 7.43 -9.49
C TYR A 92 11.44 8.04 -8.21
N PHE A 93 10.73 8.96 -7.57
CA PHE A 93 11.22 9.59 -6.36
C PHE A 93 11.22 8.65 -5.14
N GLY A 94 10.28 7.71 -5.06
CA GLY A 94 10.28 6.69 -4.00
C GLY A 94 11.55 5.85 -4.03
N LYS A 95 12.03 5.50 -5.23
CA LYS A 95 13.31 4.80 -5.41
C LYS A 95 14.51 5.70 -5.07
N GLU A 96 14.55 6.93 -5.59
CA GLU A 96 15.68 7.85 -5.38
C GLU A 96 15.85 8.25 -3.90
N LEU A 97 14.74 8.40 -3.17
CA LEU A 97 14.73 8.93 -1.80
C LEU A 97 14.53 7.85 -0.73
N GLY A 98 14.33 6.59 -1.13
CA GLY A 98 14.07 5.49 -0.20
C GLY A 98 12.75 5.66 0.57
N ALA A 99 11.68 6.06 -0.13
CA ALA A 99 10.38 6.38 0.48
C ALA A 99 9.45 5.17 0.60
N LEU A 100 8.59 5.19 1.60
CA LEU A 100 7.35 4.43 1.61
C LEU A 100 6.33 5.18 0.76
N ARG A 101 5.56 4.47 -0.07
CA ARG A 101 4.57 5.06 -0.97
C ARG A 101 3.27 4.27 -1.00
#